data_AF-A0A838HZ99-F1
#
_entry.id   AF-A0A838HZ99-F1
#
_cell.length_a   1.000
_cell.length_b   1.000
_cell.length_c   1.000
_cell.angle_alpha   90.00
_cell.angle_beta   90.00
_cell.angle_gamma   90.00
#
_symmetry.space_group_name_H-M   'P 1'
#
loop_
_entity.id
_entity.type
_entity.pdbx_description
1 polymer ?
#
loop_
_entity_poly.entity_id
_entity_poly.type
_entity_poly.pdbx_seq_one_letter_code
_entity_poly.pdbx_strand_id
1 'polypeptide(L)'
;MSFTGASISTGIGSVSNAVGSGTTQATIDLNGVASGQTITINLAAVNDGVNTNDVTVRMAVLIGDTTANGTVNSSDIAQSKAGSGQAIAASNFRTDVTVNGTINSSDISLVKSKSGTGASL
;
A
#
# COMPACT_ATOMS: atom_id res chain seq x y z
N MET A 1 23.33 -4.74 -4.14
CA MET A 1 22.24 -5.03 -5.07
C MET A 1 21.98 -3.78 -5.89
N SER A 2 21.94 -3.86 -7.22
CA SER A 2 21.53 -2.73 -8.09
C SER A 2 20.33 -3.12 -8.94
N PHE A 3 19.63 -2.14 -9.49
CA PHE A 3 18.55 -2.30 -10.45
C PHE A 3 18.55 -1.12 -11.44
N THR A 4 17.91 -1.29 -12.59
CA THR A 4 17.93 -0.28 -13.68
C THR A 4 16.66 0.55 -13.76
N GLY A 5 15.54 0.06 -13.25
CA GLY A 5 14.28 0.79 -13.19
C GLY A 5 13.18 0.00 -12.49
N ALA A 6 12.03 0.64 -12.31
CA ALA A 6 10.82 0.01 -11.80
C ALA A 6 9.62 0.39 -12.67
N SER A 7 8.67 -0.54 -12.82
CA SER A 7 7.45 -0.34 -13.59
C SER A 7 6.27 -1.07 -12.95
N ILE A 8 5.04 -0.61 -13.22
CA ILE A 8 3.84 -1.40 -12.91
C ILE A 8 3.51 -2.24 -14.14
N SER A 9 3.55 -3.56 -14.00
CA SER A 9 3.23 -4.50 -15.08
C SER A 9 1.75 -4.89 -15.10
N THR A 10 1.05 -4.80 -13.96
CA THR A 10 -0.41 -5.02 -13.87
C THR A 10 -1.05 -4.09 -12.85
N GLY A 11 -2.30 -3.72 -13.11
CA GLY A 11 -3.09 -2.84 -12.25
C GLY A 11 -3.02 -1.37 -12.69
N ILE A 12 -3.74 -0.52 -11.95
CA ILE A 12 -3.92 0.90 -12.23
C ILE A 12 -3.02 1.70 -11.30
N GLY A 13 -2.08 2.43 -11.89
CA GLY A 13 -1.14 3.31 -11.21
C GLY A 13 0.05 3.60 -12.12
N SER A 14 1.03 4.34 -11.58
CA SER A 14 2.30 4.60 -12.26
C SER A 14 3.44 4.66 -11.25
N VAL A 15 4.66 4.31 -11.68
CA VAL A 15 5.88 4.60 -10.92
C VAL A 15 6.25 6.05 -11.19
N SER A 16 6.33 6.86 -10.15
CA SER A 16 6.79 8.25 -10.25
C SER A 16 8.29 8.38 -9.99
N ASN A 17 8.86 7.50 -9.18
CA ASN A 17 10.28 7.49 -8.85
C ASN A 17 10.72 6.13 -8.29
N ALA A 18 12.00 5.80 -8.43
CA ALA A 18 12.60 4.59 -7.90
C ALA A 18 14.05 4.87 -7.46
N VAL A 19 14.33 4.68 -6.17
CA VAL A 19 15.64 4.99 -5.56
C VAL A 19 16.18 3.80 -4.77
N GLY A 20 17.46 3.86 -4.40
CA GLY A 20 18.12 2.83 -3.59
C GLY A 20 18.87 1.76 -4.38
N SER A 21 19.03 1.94 -5.70
CA SER A 21 19.93 1.10 -6.50
C SER A 21 21.37 1.18 -5.98
N GLY A 22 22.03 0.04 -5.82
CA GLY A 22 23.34 -0.07 -5.18
C GLY A 22 23.27 -0.32 -3.67
N THR A 23 22.08 -0.26 -3.05
CA THR A 23 21.90 -0.45 -1.61
C THR A 23 21.16 -1.76 -1.29
N THR A 24 20.79 -1.97 -0.02
CA THR A 24 19.99 -3.11 0.44
C THR A 24 18.47 -2.84 0.45
N GLN A 25 18.04 -1.61 0.17
CA GLN A 25 16.63 -1.22 0.11
C GLN A 25 16.33 -0.43 -1.15
N ALA A 26 15.20 -0.74 -1.78
CA ALA A 26 14.65 0.07 -2.87
C ALA A 26 13.35 0.74 -2.39
N THR A 27 13.20 2.03 -2.67
CA THR A 27 11.97 2.78 -2.41
C THR A 27 11.36 3.15 -3.75
N ILE A 28 10.14 2.67 -4.01
CA ILE A 28 9.41 2.89 -5.25
C ILE A 28 8.22 3.78 -4.93
N ASP A 29 8.25 5.00 -5.44
CA ASP A 29 7.15 5.95 -5.29
C ASP A 29 6.11 5.68 -6.39
N LEU A 30 4.86 5.58 -5.97
CA LEU A 30 3.74 5.28 -6.85
C LEU A 30 2.77 6.46 -6.88
N ASN A 31 2.13 6.67 -8.03
CA ASN A 31 1.10 7.68 -8.19
C ASN A 31 -0.15 7.11 -8.88
N GLY A 32 -1.32 7.65 -8.53
CA GLY A 32 -2.59 7.29 -9.14
C GLY A 32 -3.02 5.84 -8.92
N VAL A 33 -2.60 5.22 -7.81
CA VAL A 33 -2.93 3.82 -7.52
C VAL A 33 -4.41 3.71 -7.13
N ALA A 34 -5.20 2.99 -7.93
CA ALA A 34 -6.61 2.74 -7.61
C ALA A 34 -6.77 1.80 -6.39
N SER A 35 -7.92 1.88 -5.74
CA SER A 35 -8.30 0.98 -4.63
C SER A 35 -9.06 -0.24 -5.15
N GLY A 36 -9.01 -1.36 -4.41
CA GLY A 36 -9.73 -2.59 -4.73
C GLY A 36 -9.02 -3.48 -5.75
N GLN A 37 -7.70 -3.40 -5.82
CA GLN A 37 -6.88 -4.10 -6.80
C GLN A 37 -5.59 -4.65 -6.20
N THR A 38 -4.98 -5.58 -6.93
CA THR A 38 -3.60 -6.01 -6.73
C THR A 38 -2.74 -5.46 -7.88
N ILE A 39 -1.76 -4.63 -7.54
CA ILE A 39 -0.77 -4.16 -8.51
C ILE A 39 0.46 -5.07 -8.51
N THR A 40 1.08 -5.21 -9.67
CA THR A 40 2.35 -5.93 -9.81
C THR A 40 3.43 -4.92 -10.22
N ILE A 41 4.46 -4.80 -9.41
CA ILE A 41 5.63 -3.96 -9.63
C ILE A 41 6.77 -4.84 -10.11
N ASN A 42 7.42 -4.48 -11.21
CA ASN A 42 8.62 -5.14 -11.71
C ASN A 42 9.83 -4.22 -11.54
N LEU A 43 10.86 -4.71 -10.84
CA LEU A 43 12.19 -4.11 -10.82
C LEU A 43 13.05 -4.79 -11.89
N ALA A 44 13.54 -3.99 -12.83
CA ALA A 44 14.27 -4.47 -14.00
C ALA A 44 15.75 -4.68 -13.71
N ALA A 45 16.29 -5.80 -14.20
CA ALA A 45 17.71 -6.16 -14.13
C ALA A 45 18.31 -5.98 -12.73
N VAL A 46 17.66 -6.58 -11.72
CA VAL A 46 18.18 -6.61 -10.36
C VAL A 46 19.43 -7.49 -10.33
N ASN A 47 20.54 -6.91 -9.92
CA ASN A 47 21.84 -7.58 -9.80
C ASN A 47 22.24 -7.70 -8.33
N ASP A 48 22.55 -8.92 -7.88
CA ASP A 48 22.97 -9.22 -6.51
C ASP A 48 24.51 -9.30 -6.33
N GLY A 49 25.28 -9.05 -7.40
CA GLY A 49 26.72 -9.22 -7.49
C GLY A 49 27.16 -10.49 -8.23
N VAL A 50 26.24 -11.42 -8.48
CA VAL A 50 26.50 -12.71 -9.14
C VAL A 50 25.47 -12.99 -10.25
N ASN A 51 24.19 -12.83 -9.94
CA ASN A 51 23.05 -13.06 -10.81
C ASN A 51 22.44 -11.73 -11.26
N THR A 52 21.73 -11.74 -12.39
CA THR A 52 20.91 -10.61 -12.84
C THR A 52 19.57 -11.13 -13.34
N ASN A 53 18.47 -10.69 -12.72
CA ASN A 53 17.11 -11.08 -13.08
C ASN A 53 16.13 -9.94 -12.78
N ASP A 54 14.95 -10.01 -13.40
CA ASP A 54 13.82 -9.15 -13.02
C ASP A 54 13.20 -9.64 -11.71
N VAL A 55 12.81 -8.71 -10.84
CA VAL A 55 12.16 -9.01 -9.56
C VAL A 55 10.75 -8.44 -9.55
N THR A 56 9.78 -9.33 -9.39
CA THR A 56 8.37 -8.99 -9.39
C THR A 56 7.81 -9.00 -7.96
N VAL A 57 7.12 -7.92 -7.58
CA VAL A 57 6.47 -7.75 -6.28
C VAL A 57 4.98 -7.48 -6.50
N ARG A 58 4.10 -8.21 -5.80
CA ARG A 58 2.66 -7.95 -5.82
C ARG A 58 2.23 -7.22 -4.55
N MET A 59 1.36 -6.23 -4.71
CA MET A 59 0.83 -5.44 -3.60
C MET A 59 -0.67 -5.23 -3.78
N ALA A 60 -1.45 -5.68 -2.80
CA ALA A 60 -2.88 -5.39 -2.73
C ALA A 60 -3.11 -4.01 -2.10
N VAL A 61 -4.03 -3.23 -2.70
CA VAL A 61 -4.43 -1.90 -2.22
C VAL A 61 -5.93 -1.87 -2.06
N LEU A 62 -6.39 -1.63 -0.84
CA LEU A 62 -7.80 -1.50 -0.50
C LEU A 62 -7.97 -0.42 0.56
N ILE A 63 -8.46 0.74 0.15
CA ILE A 63 -8.75 1.85 1.05
C ILE A 63 -9.90 1.45 1.96
N GLY A 64 -9.66 1.53 3.27
CA GLY A 64 -10.63 1.21 4.31
C GLY A 64 -10.46 -0.16 4.96
N ASP A 65 -9.61 -1.04 4.42
CA ASP A 65 -9.29 -2.32 5.05
C ASP A 65 -8.17 -2.14 6.08
N THR A 66 -8.56 -1.72 7.28
CA THR A 66 -7.64 -1.44 8.38
C THR A 66 -7.16 -2.72 9.06
N THR A 67 -7.93 -3.81 8.93
CA THR A 67 -7.61 -5.14 9.47
C THR A 67 -6.73 -5.99 8.55
N ALA A 68 -6.53 -5.55 7.30
CA ALA A 68 -5.75 -6.22 6.26
C ALA A 68 -6.27 -7.64 5.92
N ASN A 69 -7.60 -7.82 5.92
CA ASN A 69 -8.24 -9.11 5.61
C ASN A 69 -8.76 -9.21 4.16
N GLY A 70 -8.60 -8.17 3.35
CA GLY A 70 -9.01 -8.11 1.95
C GLY A 70 -10.46 -7.66 1.73
N THR A 71 -11.21 -7.34 2.79
CA THR A 71 -12.59 -6.86 2.73
C THR A 71 -12.81 -5.70 3.69
N VAL A 72 -13.58 -4.69 3.28
CA VAL A 72 -13.95 -3.58 4.17
C VAL A 72 -15.30 -3.86 4.79
N ASN A 73 -15.35 -4.02 6.12
CA ASN A 73 -16.58 -4.34 6.83
C ASN A 73 -16.65 -3.69 8.23
N SER A 74 -17.58 -4.15 9.06
CA SER A 74 -17.78 -3.64 10.43
C SER A 74 -16.56 -3.74 11.32
N SER A 75 -15.65 -4.70 11.05
CA SER A 75 -14.41 -4.88 11.81
C SER A 75 -13.45 -3.71 11.61
N ASP A 76 -13.31 -3.22 10.38
CA ASP A 76 -12.47 -2.06 10.08
C ASP A 76 -13.04 -0.78 10.67
N ILE A 77 -14.38 -0.64 10.63
CA ILE A 77 -15.09 0.47 11.28
C ILE A 77 -14.84 0.44 12.79
N ALA A 78 -14.90 -0.74 13.41
CA ALA A 78 -14.68 -0.91 14.84
C ALA A 78 -13.22 -0.62 15.23
N GLN A 79 -12.25 -1.09 14.45
CA GLN A 79 -10.83 -0.79 14.65
C GLN A 79 -10.56 0.72 14.51
N SER A 80 -11.16 1.38 13.51
CA SER A 80 -11.05 2.83 13.32
C SER A 80 -11.63 3.63 14.48
N LYS A 81 -12.77 3.19 15.03
CA LYS A 81 -13.33 3.77 16.25
C LYS A 81 -12.42 3.58 17.46
N ALA A 82 -11.83 2.40 17.62
CA ALA A 82 -10.95 2.09 18.75
C ALA A 82 -9.64 2.91 18.70
N GLY A 83 -9.13 3.21 17.50
CA GLY A 83 -7.95 4.04 17.29
C GLY A 83 -8.20 5.55 17.34
N SER A 84 -9.45 6.00 17.31
CA SER A 84 -9.79 7.43 17.28
C SER A 84 -9.21 8.19 18.48
N GLY A 85 -8.46 9.25 18.21
CA GLY A 85 -7.79 10.07 19.22
C GLY A 85 -6.47 9.49 19.73
N GLN A 86 -6.06 8.29 19.30
CA GLN A 86 -4.73 7.77 19.60
C GLN A 86 -3.69 8.40 18.68
N ALA A 87 -2.47 8.58 19.21
CA ALA A 87 -1.33 8.96 18.40
C ALA A 87 -1.01 7.87 17.37
N ILE A 88 -0.52 8.28 16.20
CA ILE A 88 -0.10 7.35 15.16
C ILE A 88 1.21 6.67 15.57
N ALA A 89 1.23 5.36 15.38
CA ALA A 89 2.37 4.48 15.60
C ALA A 89 2.39 3.37 14.53
N ALA A 90 3.49 2.62 14.47
CA ALA A 90 3.63 1.50 13.54
C ALA A 90 2.55 0.40 13.69
N SER A 91 1.86 0.32 14.84
CA SER A 91 0.78 -0.64 15.07
C SER A 91 -0.58 -0.19 14.53
N ASN A 92 -0.81 1.13 14.34
CA ASN A 92 -2.13 1.66 14.01
C ASN A 92 -2.15 2.60 12.79
N PHE A 93 -1.01 2.89 12.15
CA PHE A 93 -0.93 3.79 10.99
C PHE A 93 -1.89 3.43 9.84
N ARG A 94 -2.23 2.14 9.68
CA ARG A 94 -3.25 1.68 8.71
C ARG A 94 -4.65 2.24 8.95
N THR A 95 -4.89 2.81 10.13
CA THR A 95 -6.18 3.35 10.57
C THR A 95 -6.34 4.84 10.20
N ASP A 96 -5.24 5.55 9.94
CA ASP A 96 -5.26 6.90 9.35
C ASP A 96 -5.45 6.77 7.84
N VAL A 97 -6.65 6.38 7.42
CA VAL A 97 -6.99 6.15 6.01
C VAL A 97 -7.11 7.45 5.21
N THR A 98 -7.23 8.59 5.89
CA THR A 98 -7.20 9.93 5.27
C THR A 98 -5.78 10.47 5.10
N VAL A 99 -4.77 9.82 5.71
CA VAL A 99 -3.34 10.13 5.60
C VAL A 99 -3.06 11.58 6.05
N ASN A 100 -3.77 12.04 7.08
CA ASN A 100 -3.66 13.43 7.57
C ASN A 100 -2.83 13.55 8.85
N GLY A 101 -2.31 12.44 9.38
CA GLY A 101 -1.52 12.41 10.60
C GLY A 101 -2.34 12.28 11.89
N THR A 102 -3.67 12.12 11.79
CA THR A 102 -4.55 11.96 12.95
C THR A 102 -5.61 10.89 12.69
N ILE A 103 -5.86 10.02 13.67
CA ILE A 103 -6.94 9.03 13.58
C ILE A 103 -8.18 9.62 14.23
N ASN A 104 -9.23 9.89 13.48
CA ASN A 104 -10.44 10.53 13.98
C ASN A 104 -11.73 10.12 13.23
N SER A 105 -12.81 10.89 13.42
CA SER A 105 -14.12 10.65 12.80
C SER A 105 -14.11 10.70 11.26
N SER A 106 -13.14 11.36 10.65
CA SER A 106 -12.94 11.44 9.21
C SER A 106 -12.52 10.08 8.66
N ASP A 107 -11.59 9.39 9.33
CA ASP A 107 -11.17 8.03 8.98
C ASP A 107 -12.33 7.06 9.10
N ILE A 108 -13.04 7.10 10.23
CA ILE A 108 -14.24 6.27 10.46
C ILE A 108 -15.27 6.48 9.35
N SER A 109 -15.49 7.73 8.93
CA SER A 109 -16.46 8.05 7.87
C SER A 109 -16.00 7.55 6.51
N LEU A 110 -14.70 7.65 6.20
CA LEU A 110 -14.13 7.10 4.97
C LEU A 110 -14.25 5.58 4.95
N VAL A 111 -13.89 4.88 6.03
CA VAL A 111 -14.05 3.41 6.13
C VAL A 111 -15.52 3.00 5.95
N LYS A 112 -16.46 3.68 6.60
CA LYS A 112 -17.90 3.43 6.42
C LYS A 112 -18.33 3.58 4.96
N SER A 113 -17.83 4.58 4.24
CA SER A 113 -18.15 4.79 2.83
C SER A 113 -17.60 3.70 1.91
N LYS A 114 -16.62 2.92 2.37
CA LYS A 114 -16.00 1.80 1.64
C LYS A 114 -16.50 0.43 2.09
N SER A 115 -17.40 0.36 3.07
CA SER A 115 -17.98 -0.90 3.54
C SER A 115 -18.61 -1.70 2.40
N GLY A 116 -18.30 -2.98 2.32
CA GLY A 116 -18.74 -3.88 1.24
C GLY A 116 -17.81 -3.94 0.04
N THR A 117 -16.74 -3.14 0.00
CA THR A 117 -15.68 -3.26 -1.00
C THR A 117 -14.67 -4.35 -0.63
N GLY A 118 -13.93 -4.85 -1.62
CA GLY A 118 -12.90 -5.87 -1.43
C GLY A 118 -11.76 -5.71 -2.44
N ALA A 119 -10.65 -6.40 -2.18
CA ALA A 119 -9.52 -6.43 -3.10
C ALA A 119 -9.77 -7.48 -4.19
N SER A 120 -9.56 -7.11 -5.45
CA SER A 120 -9.51 -8.07 -6.54
C SER A 120 -8.18 -8.84 -6.46
N LEU A 121 -8.26 -10.16 -6.28
CA LEU A 121 -7.13 -11.09 -6.26
C LEU A 121 -6.73 -11.50 -7.68
#